data_AF-A0A1A7ZPS6-F1
#
_entry.id   AF-A0A1A7ZPS6-F1
#
_cell.length_a   1.000
_cell.length_b   1.000
_cell.length_c   1.000
_cell.angle_alpha   90.00
_cell.angle_beta   90.00
_cell.angle_gamma   90.00
#
_symmetry.space_group_name_H-M   'P 1'
#
loop_
_entity.id
_entity.type
_entity.pdbx_description
1 polymer ?
#
loop_
_entity_poly.entity_id
_entity_poly.type
_entity_poly.pdbx_seq_one_letter_code
_entity_poly.pdbx_strand_id
1 'polypeptide(L)'
;NGHYSGQDWRSAMRSFILLLISLALWLRSISCRPSSSCPGGQFLLKNQCVLCHPTCFECDGHELFDCTTCGVGEDGQERFLHQGRCRAHCPRGLFPDRGHYTCLPCIANCELCTDGNLCAKCREHYKLQNGICQQALCDIGQVQDPETGECTNCEMGCRTCSAEDPEFCSACIQDYFLFRQKCRRHCPQSTYEDRSSGLCLSCLAPCEDCRSNTRCIACQPGYFLNGEECVKQCPMQTFSDSSGWRCQLCHRSCQTCHGPHSTDCDLCVSGNPPLHGQCPQVNCPLGQFVDGYYLDQDSSCVEHCPSGSYANPATQLCEDCSPNCEACVDTSDNCISCSRGSSQLFLHEGRCWTNCPE
;
A
#
# COMPACT_ATOMS: atom_id res chain seq x y z
N ASN A 1 -30.68 58.43 -128.64
CA ASN A 1 -30.24 59.73 -128.08
C ASN A 1 -30.59 59.80 -126.61
N GLY A 2 -29.57 60.04 -125.75
CA GLY A 2 -29.70 60.44 -124.34
C GLY A 2 -29.78 59.28 -123.33
N HIS A 3 -28.68 58.68 -122.89
CA HIS A 3 -27.74 59.04 -121.80
C HIS A 3 -28.28 58.93 -120.35
N TYR A 4 -27.76 57.88 -119.67
CA TYR A 4 -27.33 57.73 -118.27
C TYR A 4 -28.29 58.05 -117.10
N SER A 5 -28.47 57.07 -116.22
CA SER A 5 -27.62 57.01 -115.00
C SER A 5 -27.83 55.69 -114.25
N GLY A 6 -26.75 54.89 -114.19
CA GLY A 6 -26.67 53.71 -113.34
C GLY A 6 -26.18 54.10 -111.95
N GLN A 7 -27.06 54.05 -110.96
CA GLN A 7 -26.66 54.20 -109.55
C GLN A 7 -27.25 53.15 -108.59
N ASP A 8 -28.26 52.35 -108.94
CA ASP A 8 -28.96 51.52 -107.93
C ASP A 8 -28.47 50.08 -107.72
N TRP A 9 -27.69 49.49 -108.63
CA TRP A 9 -27.32 48.07 -108.49
C TRP A 9 -26.17 47.82 -107.50
N ARG A 10 -25.32 48.82 -107.24
CA ARG A 10 -24.17 48.68 -106.32
C ARG A 10 -24.57 48.73 -104.85
N SER A 11 -25.66 49.43 -104.51
CA SER A 11 -26.16 49.53 -103.13
C SER A 11 -26.92 48.27 -102.71
N ALA A 12 -27.76 47.74 -103.61
CA ALA A 12 -28.50 46.49 -103.39
C ALA A 12 -27.58 45.26 -103.29
N MET A 13 -26.57 45.14 -104.18
CA MET A 13 -25.59 44.05 -104.07
C MET A 13 -24.70 44.17 -102.83
N ARG A 14 -24.30 45.38 -102.41
CA ARG A 14 -23.53 45.56 -101.17
C ARG A 14 -24.33 45.15 -99.93
N SER A 15 -25.63 45.46 -99.88
CA SER A 15 -26.49 45.05 -98.75
C SER A 15 -26.73 43.54 -98.73
N PHE A 16 -26.88 42.89 -99.89
CA PHE A 16 -27.04 41.43 -99.97
C PHE A 16 -25.74 40.68 -99.61
N ILE A 17 -24.60 41.21 -100.06
CA ILE A 17 -23.27 40.68 -99.71
C ILE A 17 -22.99 40.88 -98.22
N LEU A 18 -23.34 42.03 -97.63
CA LEU A 18 -23.21 42.27 -96.18
C LEU A 18 -24.13 41.36 -95.36
N LEU A 19 -25.36 41.09 -95.82
CA LEU A 19 -26.27 40.12 -95.20
C LEU A 19 -25.71 38.69 -95.28
N LEU A 20 -25.21 38.26 -96.44
CA LEU A 20 -24.56 36.95 -96.59
C LEU A 20 -23.26 36.83 -95.79
N ILE A 21 -22.48 37.90 -95.67
CA ILE A 21 -21.28 37.95 -94.82
C ILE A 21 -21.69 37.91 -93.34
N SER A 22 -22.76 38.59 -92.93
CA SER A 22 -23.27 38.52 -91.55
C SER A 22 -23.87 37.15 -91.22
N LEU A 23 -24.53 36.48 -92.18
CA LEU A 23 -25.04 35.12 -92.03
C LEU A 23 -23.90 34.10 -92.00
N ALA A 24 -22.86 34.30 -92.83
CA ALA A 24 -21.65 33.47 -92.83
C ALA A 24 -20.78 33.70 -91.58
N LEU A 25 -20.74 34.91 -91.03
CA LEU A 25 -20.11 35.21 -89.73
C LEU A 25 -20.93 34.63 -88.57
N TRP A 26 -22.27 34.63 -88.64
CA TRP A 26 -23.13 33.92 -87.69
C TRP A 26 -22.96 32.40 -87.75
N LEU A 27 -22.89 31.82 -88.95
CA LEU A 27 -22.63 30.38 -89.15
C LEU A 27 -21.19 29.97 -88.78
N ARG A 28 -20.22 30.89 -88.86
CA ARG A 28 -18.85 30.70 -88.33
C ARG A 28 -18.74 30.89 -86.82
N SER A 29 -19.77 31.44 -86.17
CA SER A 29 -19.84 31.63 -84.71
C SER A 29 -20.45 30.43 -83.99
N ILE A 30 -21.01 29.45 -84.72
CA ILE A 30 -21.30 28.11 -84.21
C ILE A 30 -20.00 27.31 -84.28
N SER A 31 -18.96 27.81 -83.61
CA SER A 31 -17.84 26.98 -83.23
C SER A 31 -18.32 26.16 -82.04
N CYS A 32 -18.52 24.86 -82.23
CA CYS A 32 -18.57 23.92 -81.10
C CYS A 32 -17.28 24.14 -80.32
N ARG A 33 -17.34 24.88 -79.21
CA ARG A 33 -16.28 24.84 -78.21
C ARG A 33 -16.10 23.36 -77.87
N PRO A 34 -14.89 22.78 -78.00
CA PRO A 34 -14.66 21.46 -77.43
C PRO A 34 -15.03 21.60 -75.96
N SER A 35 -15.95 20.76 -75.48
CA SER A 35 -16.15 20.62 -74.05
C SER A 35 -14.78 20.31 -73.47
N SER A 36 -14.24 21.19 -72.63
CA SER A 36 -12.96 20.96 -71.93
C SER A 36 -13.06 19.84 -70.88
N SER A 37 -14.13 19.06 -70.95
CA SER A 37 -14.51 17.97 -70.07
C SER A 37 -14.89 16.81 -70.97
N CYS A 38 -14.20 15.70 -70.75
CA CYS A 38 -14.53 14.43 -71.36
C CYS A 38 -15.82 13.89 -70.73
N PRO A 39 -16.62 13.09 -71.46
CA PRO A 39 -17.76 12.40 -70.87
C PRO A 39 -17.31 11.44 -69.75
N GLY A 40 -18.24 11.07 -68.87
CA GLY A 40 -17.96 10.16 -67.74
C GLY A 40 -17.26 8.87 -68.17
N GLY A 41 -16.35 8.36 -67.33
CA GLY A 41 -15.50 7.22 -67.65
C GLY A 41 -14.31 7.54 -68.57
N GLN A 42 -14.04 8.80 -68.86
CA GLN A 42 -12.88 9.25 -69.65
C GLN A 42 -12.16 10.43 -68.99
N PHE A 43 -10.85 10.50 -69.18
CA PHE A 43 -10.01 11.62 -68.76
C PHE A 43 -9.32 12.28 -69.96
N LEU A 44 -8.89 13.53 -69.79
CA LEU A 44 -8.28 14.32 -70.85
C LEU A 44 -6.77 14.09 -70.92
N LEU A 45 -6.29 13.46 -72.00
CA LEU A 45 -4.87 13.27 -72.28
C LEU A 45 -4.51 13.86 -73.64
N LYS A 46 -3.65 14.88 -73.67
CA LYS A 46 -3.20 15.56 -74.92
C LYS A 46 -4.37 15.99 -75.82
N ASN A 47 -5.42 16.56 -75.23
CA ASN A 47 -6.63 17.02 -75.92
C ASN A 47 -7.46 15.90 -76.58
N GLN A 48 -7.26 14.65 -76.15
CA GLN A 48 -8.06 13.48 -76.51
C GLN A 48 -8.64 12.87 -75.24
N CYS A 49 -9.85 12.33 -75.35
CA CYS A 49 -10.48 11.64 -74.23
C CYS A 49 -10.08 10.16 -74.28
N VAL A 50 -9.47 9.69 -73.19
CA VAL A 50 -9.00 8.31 -73.04
C VAL A 50 -9.82 7.65 -71.95
N LEU A 51 -10.15 6.37 -72.13
CA LEU A 51 -10.94 5.60 -71.18
C LEU A 51 -10.18 5.41 -69.85
N CYS A 52 -10.93 5.50 -68.76
CA CYS A 52 -10.47 5.11 -67.43
C CYS A 52 -10.22 3.59 -67.35
N HIS A 53 -9.54 3.15 -66.29
CA HIS A 53 -9.50 1.73 -65.95
C HIS A 53 -10.94 1.20 -65.75
N PRO A 54 -11.29 -0.02 -66.22
CA PRO A 54 -12.67 -0.53 -66.20
C PRO A 54 -13.35 -0.62 -64.82
N THR A 55 -12.58 -0.50 -63.75
CA THR A 55 -13.10 -0.51 -62.38
C THR A 55 -13.47 0.87 -61.85
N CYS A 56 -13.04 1.95 -62.51
CA CYS A 56 -13.31 3.34 -62.12
C CYS A 56 -14.62 3.83 -62.76
N PHE A 57 -15.34 4.71 -62.07
CA PHE A 57 -16.44 5.47 -62.68
C PHE A 57 -15.92 6.78 -63.28
N GLU A 58 -15.07 7.50 -62.54
CA GLU A 58 -14.26 8.62 -63.03
C GLU A 58 -12.79 8.43 -62.64
N CYS A 59 -11.88 9.07 -63.37
CA CYS A 59 -10.44 8.97 -63.18
C CYS A 59 -9.71 10.24 -63.63
N ASP A 60 -8.49 10.44 -63.12
CA ASP A 60 -7.56 11.46 -63.60
C ASP A 60 -6.41 10.86 -64.44
N GLY A 61 -6.43 9.55 -64.64
CA GLY A 61 -5.43 8.79 -65.38
C GLY A 61 -5.91 7.40 -65.75
N HIS A 62 -5.13 6.70 -66.58
CA HIS A 62 -5.51 5.39 -67.08
C HIS A 62 -5.15 4.22 -66.15
N GLU A 63 -4.31 4.45 -65.13
CA GLU A 63 -3.83 3.37 -64.28
C GLU A 63 -4.87 2.95 -63.25
N LEU A 64 -4.70 1.75 -62.68
CA LEU A 64 -5.60 1.17 -61.67
C LEU A 64 -5.76 2.05 -60.40
N PHE A 65 -4.80 2.93 -60.13
CA PHE A 65 -4.75 3.79 -58.93
C PHE A 65 -5.10 5.25 -59.22
N ASP A 66 -5.54 5.57 -60.43
CA ASP A 66 -5.91 6.93 -60.83
C ASP A 66 -7.45 7.16 -60.80
N CYS A 67 -8.21 6.27 -60.15
CA CYS A 67 -9.65 6.46 -59.99
C CYS A 67 -9.94 7.62 -59.02
N THR A 68 -10.90 8.47 -59.39
CA THR A 68 -11.40 9.57 -58.55
C THR A 68 -12.76 9.24 -57.93
N THR A 69 -13.58 8.45 -58.63
CA THR A 69 -14.87 7.94 -58.12
C THR A 69 -15.08 6.48 -58.52
N CYS A 70 -15.88 5.78 -57.71
CA CYS A 70 -16.26 4.38 -57.94
C CYS A 70 -17.78 4.26 -57.96
N GLY A 71 -18.28 3.07 -58.31
CA GLY A 71 -19.70 2.83 -58.45
C GLY A 71 -20.01 1.36 -58.65
N VAL A 72 -21.18 1.10 -59.22
CA VAL A 72 -21.57 -0.23 -59.68
C VAL A 72 -20.97 -0.45 -61.07
N GLY A 73 -20.15 -1.49 -61.22
CA GLY A 73 -19.60 -1.85 -62.53
C GLY A 73 -20.66 -2.43 -63.47
N GLU A 74 -20.29 -2.60 -64.74
CA GLU A 74 -21.16 -3.22 -65.75
C GLU A 74 -21.53 -4.68 -65.40
N ASP A 75 -20.69 -5.33 -64.59
CA ASP A 75 -20.91 -6.65 -64.02
C ASP A 75 -21.90 -6.66 -62.83
N GLY A 76 -22.46 -5.52 -62.46
CA GLY A 76 -23.34 -5.35 -61.31
C GLY A 76 -22.61 -5.36 -59.96
N GLN A 77 -21.27 -5.41 -59.95
CA GLN A 77 -20.49 -5.45 -58.72
C GLN A 77 -20.26 -4.03 -58.19
N GLU A 78 -20.64 -3.79 -56.93
CA GLU A 78 -20.30 -2.57 -56.20
C GLU A 78 -18.79 -2.50 -55.94
N ARG A 79 -18.17 -1.35 -56.23
CA ARG A 79 -16.76 -1.08 -55.92
C ARG A 79 -16.63 0.22 -55.16
N PHE A 80 -15.69 0.24 -54.22
CA PHE A 80 -15.48 1.34 -53.28
C PHE A 80 -14.07 1.93 -53.43
N LEU A 81 -13.98 3.25 -53.43
CA LEU A 81 -12.74 3.99 -53.57
C LEU A 81 -11.88 3.87 -52.32
N HIS A 82 -10.62 3.47 -52.51
CA HIS A 82 -9.61 3.48 -51.47
C HIS A 82 -8.23 3.70 -52.07
N GLN A 83 -7.54 4.78 -51.66
CA GLN A 83 -6.20 5.14 -52.13
C GLN A 83 -6.10 5.15 -53.68
N GLY A 84 -7.03 5.84 -54.33
CA GLY A 84 -7.06 6.00 -55.79
C GLY A 84 -7.54 4.78 -56.58
N ARG A 85 -7.93 3.68 -55.92
CA ARG A 85 -8.37 2.44 -56.58
C ARG A 85 -9.77 2.03 -56.14
N CYS A 86 -10.58 1.57 -57.07
CA CYS A 86 -11.87 0.92 -56.78
C CYS A 86 -11.70 -0.55 -56.41
N ARG A 87 -12.22 -0.96 -55.24
CA ARG A 87 -12.12 -2.34 -54.71
C ARG A 87 -13.51 -2.89 -54.38
N ALA A 88 -13.72 -4.19 -54.59
CA ALA A 88 -14.97 -4.85 -54.22
C ALA A 88 -15.16 -4.96 -52.69
N HIS A 89 -14.06 -5.03 -51.94
CA HIS A 89 -14.07 -5.09 -50.47
C HIS A 89 -13.13 -4.04 -49.90
N CYS A 90 -13.59 -3.32 -48.88
CA CYS A 90 -12.77 -2.38 -48.14
C CYS A 90 -11.72 -3.12 -47.28
N PRO A 91 -10.51 -2.55 -47.11
CA PRO A 91 -9.51 -3.11 -46.22
C PRO A 91 -9.96 -3.08 -44.74
N ARG A 92 -9.27 -3.83 -43.88
CA ARG A 92 -9.50 -3.83 -42.42
C ARG A 92 -9.48 -2.41 -41.84
N GLY A 93 -10.36 -2.15 -40.89
CA GLY A 93 -10.56 -0.83 -40.29
C GLY A 93 -11.38 0.16 -41.14
N LEU A 94 -11.91 -0.27 -42.29
CA LEU A 94 -12.80 0.52 -43.13
C LEU A 94 -14.08 -0.28 -43.48
N PHE A 95 -15.19 0.42 -43.70
CA PHE A 95 -16.44 -0.15 -44.18
C PHE A 95 -16.87 0.50 -45.51
N PRO A 96 -17.65 -0.22 -46.34
CA PRO A 96 -18.16 0.31 -47.60
C PRO A 96 -19.28 1.33 -47.36
N ASP A 97 -19.08 2.57 -47.80
CA ASP A 97 -20.15 3.56 -47.92
C ASP A 97 -20.82 3.46 -49.30
N ARG A 98 -22.08 3.04 -49.32
CA ARG A 98 -22.87 2.92 -50.56
C ARG A 98 -23.42 4.26 -51.06
N GLY A 99 -23.35 5.33 -50.27
CA GLY A 99 -23.76 6.67 -50.70
C GLY A 99 -22.77 7.28 -51.69
N HIS A 100 -21.48 7.18 -51.39
CA HIS A 100 -20.40 7.78 -52.20
C HIS A 100 -19.46 6.75 -52.83
N TYR A 101 -19.74 5.46 -52.67
CA TYR A 101 -18.88 4.36 -53.15
C TYR A 101 -17.42 4.54 -52.71
N THR A 102 -17.21 4.81 -51.42
CA THR A 102 -15.89 5.03 -50.82
C THR A 102 -15.72 4.17 -49.58
N CYS A 103 -14.48 3.84 -49.24
CA CYS A 103 -14.18 3.15 -47.99
C CYS A 103 -14.00 4.17 -46.86
N LEU A 104 -14.92 4.15 -45.89
CA LEU A 104 -14.90 5.04 -44.72
C LEU A 104 -14.33 4.33 -43.49
N PRO A 105 -13.67 5.05 -42.56
CA PRO A 105 -13.07 4.44 -41.38
C PRO A 105 -14.12 3.92 -40.40
N CYS A 106 -13.85 2.78 -39.78
CA CYS A 106 -14.65 2.25 -38.67
C CYS A 106 -14.60 3.17 -37.44
N ILE A 107 -15.55 2.98 -36.50
CA ILE A 107 -15.48 3.55 -35.15
C ILE A 107 -14.15 3.23 -34.46
N ALA A 108 -13.70 4.10 -33.55
CA ALA A 108 -12.44 3.95 -32.83
C ALA A 108 -12.27 2.55 -32.22
N ASN A 109 -11.04 2.04 -32.26
CA ASN A 109 -10.64 0.74 -31.70
C ASN A 109 -11.32 -0.48 -32.33
N CYS A 110 -11.98 -0.32 -33.47
CA CYS A 110 -12.57 -1.40 -34.25
C CYS A 110 -11.62 -1.92 -35.34
N GLU A 111 -11.53 -3.25 -35.49
CA GLU A 111 -10.81 -3.93 -36.57
C GLU A 111 -11.75 -4.22 -37.76
N LEU A 112 -12.97 -4.69 -37.47
CA LEU A 112 -14.00 -5.00 -38.46
C LEU A 112 -15.33 -4.37 -38.01
N CYS A 113 -15.91 -3.50 -38.83
CA CYS A 113 -17.18 -2.87 -38.56
C CYS A 113 -18.21 -3.18 -39.65
N THR A 114 -19.48 -3.11 -39.27
CA THR A 114 -20.61 -3.23 -40.19
C THR A 114 -20.97 -1.87 -40.80
N ASP A 115 -20.83 -0.80 -40.01
CA ASP A 115 -20.97 0.60 -40.43
C ASP A 115 -20.07 1.50 -39.55
N GLY A 116 -20.22 2.82 -39.68
CA GLY A 116 -19.44 3.80 -38.93
C GLY A 116 -19.65 3.82 -37.41
N ASN A 117 -20.68 3.16 -36.89
CA ASN A 117 -21.05 3.15 -35.47
C ASN A 117 -21.05 1.76 -34.83
N LEU A 118 -21.23 0.70 -35.62
CA LEU A 118 -21.37 -0.67 -35.13
C LEU A 118 -20.16 -1.54 -35.50
N CYS A 119 -19.35 -1.83 -34.48
CA CYS A 119 -18.22 -2.73 -34.58
C CYS A 119 -18.64 -4.20 -34.47
N ALA A 120 -18.04 -5.06 -35.29
CA ALA A 120 -18.19 -6.50 -35.23
C ALA A 120 -16.99 -7.18 -34.54
N LYS A 121 -15.79 -6.62 -34.69
CA LYS A 121 -14.56 -7.12 -34.06
C LYS A 121 -13.66 -5.98 -33.63
N CYS A 122 -13.30 -5.94 -32.35
CA CYS A 122 -12.39 -4.96 -31.80
C CYS A 122 -10.92 -5.29 -32.08
N ARG A 123 -10.08 -4.26 -32.02
CA ARG A 123 -8.61 -4.42 -31.98
C ARG A 123 -8.20 -5.08 -30.66
N GLU A 124 -6.97 -5.59 -30.61
CA GLU A 124 -6.38 -6.17 -29.41
C GLU A 124 -6.50 -5.22 -28.20
N HIS A 125 -6.74 -5.78 -27.02
CA HIS A 125 -7.01 -5.09 -25.74
C HIS A 125 -8.35 -4.35 -25.61
N TYR A 126 -9.22 -4.39 -26.62
CA TYR A 126 -10.56 -3.82 -26.56
C TYR A 126 -11.63 -4.92 -26.61
N LYS A 127 -12.63 -4.79 -25.73
CA LYS A 127 -13.79 -5.68 -25.65
C LYS A 127 -14.97 -5.04 -26.39
N LEU A 128 -15.69 -5.87 -27.14
CA LEU A 128 -16.92 -5.46 -27.79
C LEU A 128 -18.05 -5.41 -26.75
N GLN A 129 -18.54 -4.20 -26.47
CA GLN A 129 -19.71 -3.98 -25.62
C GLN A 129 -20.75 -3.17 -26.38
N ASN A 130 -21.93 -3.76 -26.59
CA ASN A 130 -23.05 -3.13 -27.30
C ASN A 130 -22.65 -2.53 -28.67
N GLY A 131 -21.76 -3.21 -29.40
CA GLY A 131 -21.31 -2.75 -30.72
C GLY A 131 -20.19 -1.70 -30.71
N ILE A 132 -19.68 -1.31 -29.53
CA ILE A 132 -18.58 -0.34 -29.38
C ILE A 132 -17.40 -1.05 -28.72
N CYS A 133 -16.18 -0.68 -29.13
CA CYS A 133 -14.95 -1.21 -28.55
C CYS A 133 -14.48 -0.36 -27.39
N GLN A 134 -14.51 -0.93 -26.18
CA GLN A 134 -14.08 -0.27 -24.95
C GLN A 134 -12.92 -1.06 -24.33
N GLN A 135 -12.02 -0.36 -23.65
CA GLN A 135 -10.97 -1.02 -22.89
C GLN A 135 -11.59 -1.74 -21.71
N ALA A 136 -11.21 -3.00 -21.46
CA ALA A 136 -11.68 -3.73 -20.30
C ALA A 136 -11.17 -3.03 -19.03
N LEU A 137 -12.08 -2.45 -18.25
CA LEU A 137 -11.79 -1.99 -16.90
C LEU A 137 -11.91 -3.20 -15.98
N CYS A 138 -10.79 -3.68 -15.46
CA CYS A 138 -10.79 -4.79 -14.52
C CYS A 138 -11.16 -4.30 -13.12
N ASP A 139 -11.93 -5.12 -12.41
CA ASP A 139 -12.37 -4.82 -11.04
C ASP A 139 -11.21 -4.97 -10.04
N ILE A 140 -11.44 -4.56 -8.80
CA ILE A 140 -10.47 -4.77 -7.71
C ILE A 140 -10.19 -6.26 -7.55
N GLY A 141 -8.92 -6.64 -7.47
CA GLY A 141 -8.50 -8.04 -7.42
C GLY A 141 -8.52 -8.73 -8.79
N GLN A 142 -8.56 -7.96 -9.87
CA GLN A 142 -8.35 -8.45 -11.23
C GLN A 142 -7.23 -7.68 -11.94
N VAL A 143 -6.62 -8.33 -12.92
CA VAL A 143 -5.62 -7.73 -13.80
C VAL A 143 -5.92 -8.07 -15.25
N GLN A 144 -5.56 -7.18 -16.17
CA GLN A 144 -5.74 -7.43 -17.59
C GLN A 144 -4.65 -8.37 -18.09
N ASP A 145 -5.06 -9.48 -18.70
CA ASP A 145 -4.18 -10.41 -19.39
C ASP A 145 -3.57 -9.73 -20.63
N PRO A 146 -2.24 -9.71 -20.78
CA PRO A 146 -1.57 -9.00 -21.86
C PRO A 146 -1.75 -9.65 -23.24
N GLU A 147 -2.05 -10.94 -23.32
CA GLU A 147 -2.26 -11.64 -24.59
C GLU A 147 -3.71 -11.51 -25.08
N THR A 148 -4.66 -11.67 -24.16
CA THR A 148 -6.09 -11.76 -24.51
C THR A 148 -6.86 -10.46 -24.26
N GLY A 149 -6.31 -9.57 -23.42
CA GLY A 149 -6.99 -8.36 -22.96
C GLY A 149 -8.17 -8.62 -22.02
N GLU A 150 -8.35 -9.86 -21.54
CA GLU A 150 -9.39 -10.25 -20.60
C GLU A 150 -8.99 -9.96 -19.15
N CYS A 151 -9.96 -9.81 -18.25
CA CYS A 151 -9.67 -9.64 -16.83
C CYS A 151 -9.55 -11.00 -16.16
N THR A 152 -8.40 -11.26 -15.56
CA THR A 152 -8.12 -12.47 -14.78
C THR A 152 -8.11 -12.12 -13.29
N ASN A 153 -8.51 -13.07 -12.45
CA ASN A 153 -8.54 -12.85 -11.00
C ASN A 153 -7.14 -13.02 -10.40
N CYS A 154 -6.78 -12.10 -9.51
CA CYS A 154 -5.61 -12.21 -8.66
C CYS A 154 -5.81 -13.29 -7.57
N GLU A 155 -4.73 -13.66 -6.89
CA GLU A 155 -4.79 -14.53 -5.72
C GLU A 155 -5.62 -13.90 -4.57
N MET A 156 -6.21 -14.75 -3.71
CA MET A 156 -7.16 -14.31 -2.67
C MET A 156 -6.56 -13.25 -1.74
N GLY A 157 -7.30 -12.17 -1.54
CA GLY A 157 -6.86 -11.06 -0.68
C GLY A 157 -5.96 -10.04 -1.38
N CYS A 158 -5.63 -10.28 -2.65
CA CYS A 158 -4.91 -9.31 -3.46
C CYS A 158 -5.85 -8.24 -4.02
N ARG A 159 -5.45 -6.98 -3.87
CA ARG A 159 -6.12 -5.82 -4.47
C ARG A 159 -5.62 -5.56 -5.88
N THR A 160 -4.31 -5.66 -6.09
CA THR A 160 -3.65 -5.41 -7.37
C THR A 160 -2.50 -6.41 -7.57
N CYS A 161 -2.59 -7.25 -8.60
CA CYS A 161 -1.54 -8.22 -8.97
C CYS A 161 -0.81 -7.84 -10.26
N SER A 162 0.29 -8.53 -10.53
CA SER A 162 1.06 -8.39 -11.77
C SER A 162 0.28 -8.96 -12.97
N ALA A 163 0.38 -8.27 -14.11
CA ALA A 163 -0.21 -8.75 -15.36
C ALA A 163 0.53 -9.97 -15.94
N GLU A 164 1.81 -10.13 -15.60
CA GLU A 164 2.61 -11.29 -16.04
C GLU A 164 2.40 -12.51 -15.14
N ASP A 165 2.10 -12.30 -13.87
CA ASP A 165 1.89 -13.36 -12.88
C ASP A 165 0.82 -12.94 -11.84
N PRO A 166 -0.43 -13.40 -12.00
CA PRO A 166 -1.53 -13.07 -11.08
C PRO A 166 -1.33 -13.57 -9.63
N GLU A 167 -0.34 -14.43 -9.37
CA GLU A 167 0.04 -14.82 -8.01
C GLU A 167 0.85 -13.73 -7.29
N PHE A 168 1.51 -12.85 -8.04
CA PHE A 168 2.32 -11.77 -7.47
C PHE A 168 1.46 -10.55 -7.20
N CYS A 169 1.21 -10.34 -5.92
CA CYS A 169 0.41 -9.24 -5.42
C CYS A 169 1.26 -8.06 -4.98
N SER A 170 0.89 -6.86 -5.45
CA SER A 170 1.55 -5.60 -5.09
C SER A 170 0.87 -4.87 -3.94
N ALA A 171 -0.43 -5.09 -3.73
CA ALA A 171 -1.22 -4.44 -2.69
C ALA A 171 -2.34 -5.36 -2.22
N CYS A 172 -2.59 -5.43 -0.91
CA CYS A 172 -3.63 -6.27 -0.34
C CYS A 172 -4.93 -5.50 -0.11
N ILE A 173 -6.04 -6.24 -0.04
CA ILE A 173 -7.32 -5.70 0.45
C ILE A 173 -7.26 -5.50 1.97
N GLN A 174 -8.30 -4.88 2.53
CA GLN A 174 -8.41 -4.66 3.97
C GLN A 174 -8.31 -5.99 4.75
N ASP A 175 -7.65 -5.96 5.90
CA ASP A 175 -7.39 -7.10 6.80
C ASP A 175 -6.49 -8.21 6.22
N TYR A 176 -5.79 -7.94 5.12
CA TYR A 176 -4.72 -8.76 4.60
C TYR A 176 -3.39 -8.00 4.66
N PHE A 177 -2.31 -8.75 4.86
CA PHE A 177 -0.96 -8.23 4.99
C PHE A 177 -0.07 -8.76 3.88
N LEU A 178 0.71 -7.87 3.27
CA LEU A 178 1.64 -8.24 2.21
C LEU A 178 2.90 -8.87 2.81
N PHE A 179 3.23 -10.07 2.35
CA PHE A 179 4.47 -10.76 2.68
C PHE A 179 5.03 -11.47 1.46
N ARG A 180 6.23 -11.06 1.01
CA ARG A 180 6.92 -11.63 -0.17
C ARG A 180 6.00 -11.76 -1.40
N GLN A 181 5.36 -10.65 -1.79
CA GLN A 181 4.43 -10.57 -2.93
C GLN A 181 3.15 -11.41 -2.79
N LYS A 182 2.81 -11.92 -1.60
CA LYS A 182 1.56 -12.62 -1.35
C LYS A 182 0.79 -11.98 -0.20
N CYS A 183 -0.52 -11.86 -0.35
CA CYS A 183 -1.40 -11.38 0.71
C CYS A 183 -1.79 -12.52 1.62
N ARG A 184 -1.69 -12.31 2.94
CA ARG A 184 -2.07 -13.30 3.96
C ARG A 184 -2.93 -12.64 5.04
N ARG A 185 -3.86 -13.40 5.61
CA ARG A 185 -4.63 -12.93 6.78
C ARG A 185 -3.79 -12.85 8.04
N HIS A 186 -2.86 -13.79 8.19
CA HIS A 186 -1.93 -13.85 9.32
C HIS A 186 -0.50 -13.92 8.81
N CYS A 187 0.35 -13.13 9.45
CA CYS A 187 1.76 -13.10 9.15
C CYS A 187 2.46 -14.39 9.63
N PRO A 188 3.46 -14.89 8.89
CA PRO A 188 4.21 -16.08 9.28
C PRO A 188 5.04 -15.85 10.55
N GLN A 189 5.62 -16.93 11.10
CA GLN A 189 6.56 -16.86 12.22
C GLN A 189 7.67 -15.85 11.95
N SER A 190 8.23 -15.26 13.02
CA SER A 190 9.21 -14.17 12.99
C SER A 190 8.75 -12.86 12.37
N THR A 191 7.45 -12.71 12.14
CA THR A 191 6.86 -11.47 11.64
C THR A 191 5.59 -11.11 12.40
N TYR A 192 5.23 -9.83 12.40
CA TYR A 192 4.02 -9.32 13.01
C TYR A 192 3.19 -8.49 12.01
N GLU A 193 1.90 -8.38 12.31
CA GLU A 193 0.91 -7.67 11.51
C GLU A 193 1.00 -6.15 11.75
N ASP A 194 1.52 -5.40 10.77
CA ASP A 194 1.53 -3.93 10.83
C ASP A 194 0.30 -3.34 10.13
N ARG A 195 -0.69 -2.92 10.92
CA ARG A 195 -1.98 -2.40 10.40
C ARG A 195 -1.85 -1.03 9.73
N SER A 196 -0.80 -0.25 10.04
CA SER A 196 -0.56 1.04 9.40
C SER A 196 -0.11 0.91 7.95
N SER A 197 0.80 -0.03 7.68
CA SER A 197 1.35 -0.26 6.34
C SER A 197 0.65 -1.38 5.58
N GLY A 198 -0.12 -2.25 6.28
CA GLY A 198 -0.69 -3.45 5.67
C GLY A 198 0.37 -4.47 5.29
N LEU A 199 1.50 -4.50 6.01
CA LEU A 199 2.63 -5.37 5.74
C LEU A 199 2.88 -6.35 6.89
N CYS A 200 3.49 -7.48 6.58
CA CYS A 200 4.11 -8.32 7.59
C CYS A 200 5.55 -7.85 7.81
N LEU A 201 5.82 -7.30 9.00
CA LEU A 201 7.14 -6.78 9.38
C LEU A 201 7.88 -7.79 10.24
N SER A 202 9.19 -7.88 10.07
CA SER A 202 10.01 -8.81 10.86
C SER A 202 10.16 -8.35 12.31
N CYS A 203 10.21 -9.31 13.23
CA CYS A 203 10.54 -9.08 14.61
C CYS A 203 12.00 -8.63 14.77
N LEU A 204 12.27 -7.74 15.74
CA LEU A 204 13.63 -7.30 16.04
C LEU A 204 14.37 -8.34 16.87
N ALA A 205 15.57 -8.71 16.43
CA ALA A 205 16.45 -9.57 17.22
C ALA A 205 16.76 -8.92 18.59
N PRO A 206 16.84 -9.71 19.69
CA PRO A 206 16.87 -11.17 19.75
C PRO A 206 15.48 -11.82 19.92
N CYS A 207 14.39 -11.13 19.56
CA CYS A 207 13.05 -11.69 19.55
C CYS A 207 12.86 -12.62 18.34
N GLU A 208 12.38 -13.84 18.60
CA GLU A 208 12.03 -14.80 17.56
C GLU A 208 10.60 -14.56 17.07
N ASP A 209 9.62 -14.50 17.96
CA ASP A 209 8.23 -14.18 17.62
C ASP A 209 7.75 -12.98 18.45
N CYS A 210 7.01 -12.06 17.80
CA CYS A 210 6.58 -10.81 18.40
C CYS A 210 5.14 -10.45 18.00
N ARG A 211 4.46 -9.68 18.85
CA ARG A 211 3.16 -9.07 18.55
C ARG A 211 3.31 -7.71 17.88
N SER A 212 4.41 -7.04 18.15
CA SER A 212 4.79 -5.75 17.58
C SER A 212 6.30 -5.57 17.71
N ASN A 213 6.83 -4.48 17.16
CA ASN A 213 8.25 -4.15 17.24
C ASN A 213 8.83 -4.11 18.67
N THR A 214 8.01 -3.85 19.69
CA THR A 214 8.43 -3.72 21.10
C THR A 214 7.88 -4.81 22.01
N ARG A 215 7.00 -5.69 21.50
CA ARG A 215 6.31 -6.69 22.33
C ARG A 215 6.68 -8.08 21.85
N CYS A 216 7.71 -8.64 22.46
CA CYS A 216 8.17 -9.99 22.17
C CYS A 216 7.31 -11.04 22.88
N ILE A 217 7.12 -12.20 22.25
CA ILE A 217 6.40 -13.35 22.82
C ILE A 217 7.24 -14.62 22.85
N ALA A 218 8.31 -14.71 22.05
CA ALA A 218 9.29 -15.79 22.11
C ALA A 218 10.69 -15.26 21.74
N CYS A 219 11.70 -15.71 22.48
CA CYS A 219 13.08 -15.27 22.29
C CYS A 219 13.90 -16.30 21.53
N GLN A 220 14.91 -15.83 20.79
CA GLN A 220 15.87 -16.69 20.14
C GLN A 220 16.64 -17.55 21.16
N PRO A 221 17.17 -18.73 20.76
CA PRO A 221 17.93 -19.60 21.65
C PRO A 221 19.07 -18.87 22.38
N GLY A 222 19.16 -19.08 23.70
CA GLY A 222 20.12 -18.40 24.58
C GLY A 222 19.64 -17.09 25.20
N TYR A 223 18.39 -16.68 24.93
CA TYR A 223 17.71 -15.57 25.59
C TYR A 223 16.45 -16.06 26.30
N PHE A 224 16.07 -15.34 27.36
CA PHE A 224 14.91 -15.64 28.19
C PHE A 224 13.88 -14.53 28.05
N LEU A 225 12.60 -14.91 27.89
CA LEU A 225 11.51 -13.94 27.89
C LEU A 225 11.26 -13.42 29.31
N ASN A 226 11.43 -12.11 29.50
CA ASN A 226 11.08 -11.40 30.72
C ASN A 226 10.01 -10.35 30.42
N GLY A 227 8.77 -10.65 30.77
CA GLY A 227 7.63 -9.83 30.34
C GLY A 227 7.47 -9.90 28.81
N GLU A 228 7.76 -8.79 28.13
CA GLU A 228 7.67 -8.67 26.66
C GLU A 228 9.04 -8.38 26.01
N GLU A 229 10.13 -8.57 26.74
CA GLU A 229 11.50 -8.34 26.29
C GLU A 229 12.36 -9.60 26.45
N CYS A 230 13.39 -9.71 25.62
CA CYS A 230 14.34 -10.82 25.66
C CYS A 230 15.64 -10.41 26.35
N VAL A 231 16.02 -11.13 27.40
CA VAL A 231 17.21 -10.87 28.21
C VAL A 231 18.16 -12.07 28.20
N LYS A 232 19.47 -11.82 28.30
CA LYS A 232 20.47 -12.92 28.42
C LYS A 232 20.50 -13.57 29.79
N GLN A 233 20.13 -12.81 30.83
CA GLN A 233 20.11 -13.26 32.22
C GLN A 233 18.84 -12.71 32.86
N CYS A 234 18.16 -13.55 33.63
CA CYS A 234 16.96 -13.16 34.33
C CYS A 234 17.30 -12.11 35.42
N PRO A 235 16.51 -11.02 35.53
CA PRO A 235 16.75 -9.99 36.54
C PRO A 235 16.54 -10.53 37.96
N MET A 236 16.95 -9.73 38.96
CA MET A 236 16.68 -10.02 40.38
C MET A 236 15.19 -10.34 40.60
N GLN A 237 14.88 -11.14 41.63
CA GLN A 237 13.54 -11.71 41.89
C GLN A 237 13.05 -12.73 40.85
N THR A 238 13.84 -13.05 39.84
CA THR A 238 13.48 -14.07 38.84
C THR A 238 14.62 -15.05 38.58
N PHE A 239 14.28 -16.22 38.04
CA PHE A 239 15.23 -17.26 37.67
C PHE A 239 14.83 -17.90 36.33
N SER A 240 15.80 -18.51 35.65
CA SER A 240 15.56 -19.37 34.50
C SER A 240 15.35 -20.80 34.97
N ASP A 241 14.22 -21.41 34.64
CA ASP A 241 13.98 -22.83 34.94
C ASP A 241 14.75 -23.77 33.99
N SER A 242 14.58 -25.07 34.17
CA SER A 242 15.20 -26.10 33.31
C SER A 242 14.72 -26.07 31.86
N SER A 243 13.56 -25.46 31.59
CA SER A 243 13.07 -25.25 30.23
C SER A 243 13.80 -24.09 29.54
N GLY A 244 14.20 -23.06 30.30
CA GLY A 244 15.07 -21.98 29.84
C GLY A 244 14.45 -21.03 28.82
N TRP A 245 13.11 -21.00 28.71
CA TRP A 245 12.42 -20.16 27.71
C TRP A 245 11.94 -18.80 28.27
N ARG A 246 11.74 -18.69 29.58
CA ARG A 246 11.23 -17.48 30.24
C ARG A 246 11.77 -17.32 31.65
N CYS A 247 11.81 -16.08 32.13
CA CYS A 247 12.11 -15.76 33.52
C CYS A 247 10.87 -16.00 34.39
N GLN A 248 11.04 -16.80 35.44
CA GLN A 248 10.00 -17.13 36.41
C GLN A 248 10.29 -16.42 37.73
N LEU A 249 9.23 -16.06 38.46
CA LEU A 249 9.37 -15.39 39.75
C LEU A 249 9.93 -16.35 40.80
N CYS A 250 10.82 -15.82 41.64
CA CYS A 250 11.26 -16.47 42.87
C CYS A 250 10.12 -16.53 43.90
N HIS A 251 10.28 -17.37 44.93
CA HIS A 251 9.45 -17.26 46.12
C HIS A 251 9.64 -15.87 46.77
N ARG A 252 8.56 -15.30 47.32
CA ARG A 252 8.53 -13.94 47.90
C ARG A 252 9.55 -13.64 49.00
N SER A 253 10.16 -14.67 49.58
CA SER A 253 11.21 -14.52 50.60
C SER A 253 12.62 -14.39 50.02
N CYS A 254 12.81 -14.72 48.74
CA CYS A 254 14.12 -14.73 48.09
C CYS A 254 14.38 -13.38 47.38
N GLN A 255 15.60 -12.88 47.46
CA GLN A 255 16.14 -11.83 46.60
C GLN A 255 16.61 -12.39 45.25
N THR A 256 17.34 -13.50 45.29
CA THR A 256 17.76 -14.32 44.13
C THR A 256 17.47 -15.77 44.45
N CYS A 257 17.21 -16.57 43.41
CA CYS A 257 16.84 -17.97 43.56
C CYS A 257 17.29 -18.80 42.35
N HIS A 258 17.38 -20.11 42.55
CA HIS A 258 17.59 -21.10 41.49
C HIS A 258 16.33 -21.94 41.21
N GLY A 259 15.19 -21.57 41.80
CA GLY A 259 13.94 -22.31 41.74
C GLY A 259 12.76 -21.53 42.34
N PRO A 260 11.52 -21.99 42.16
CA PRO A 260 10.33 -21.25 42.55
C PRO A 260 9.96 -21.42 44.04
N HIS A 261 10.56 -22.38 44.75
CA HIS A 261 10.16 -22.69 46.12
C HIS A 261 10.91 -21.82 47.15
N SER A 262 10.36 -21.73 48.36
CA SER A 262 11.01 -21.02 49.49
C SER A 262 12.33 -21.65 49.92
N THR A 263 12.60 -22.89 49.49
CA THR A 263 13.82 -23.65 49.71
C THR A 263 14.91 -23.40 48.66
N ASP A 264 14.56 -22.65 47.60
CA ASP A 264 15.41 -22.48 46.41
C ASP A 264 16.07 -21.09 46.37
N CYS A 265 16.09 -20.39 47.50
CA CYS A 265 16.69 -19.07 47.58
C CYS A 265 18.22 -19.18 47.56
N ASP A 266 18.89 -18.33 46.79
CA ASP A 266 20.35 -18.13 46.89
C ASP A 266 20.68 -16.99 47.86
N LEU A 267 19.79 -15.98 47.92
CA LEU A 267 19.89 -14.81 48.79
C LEU A 267 18.50 -14.43 49.27
N CYS A 268 18.33 -14.08 50.54
CA CYS A 268 17.06 -13.63 51.10
C CYS A 268 16.84 -12.14 50.89
N VAL A 269 15.58 -11.68 50.90
CA VAL A 269 15.23 -10.25 50.77
C VAL A 269 15.95 -9.37 51.81
N SER A 270 16.22 -9.91 53.00
CA SER A 270 16.99 -9.23 54.06
C SER A 270 18.50 -9.14 53.79
N GLY A 271 19.00 -9.65 52.66
CA GLY A 271 20.43 -9.65 52.30
C GLY A 271 21.25 -10.78 52.94
N ASN A 272 20.64 -11.66 53.73
CA ASN A 272 21.30 -12.79 54.38
C ASN A 272 21.20 -14.08 53.53
N PRO A 273 22.14 -15.03 53.66
CA PRO A 273 22.03 -16.34 53.05
C PRO A 273 20.91 -17.19 53.73
N PRO A 274 20.28 -18.13 53.01
CA PRO A 274 19.27 -19.03 53.58
C PRO A 274 19.87 -19.99 54.62
N LEU A 275 19.07 -20.38 55.61
CA LEU A 275 19.40 -21.39 56.63
C LEU A 275 18.60 -22.67 56.36
N HIS A 276 19.28 -23.81 56.19
CA HIS A 276 18.66 -25.09 55.79
C HIS A 276 17.80 -24.97 54.51
N GLY A 277 18.26 -24.18 53.55
CA GLY A 277 17.59 -23.93 52.28
C GLY A 277 16.47 -22.89 52.36
N GLN A 278 15.98 -22.53 53.54
CA GLN A 278 14.88 -21.57 53.69
C GLN A 278 15.38 -20.22 54.16
N CYS A 279 14.81 -19.16 53.61
CA CYS A 279 15.02 -17.84 54.18
C CYS A 279 14.40 -17.80 55.58
N PRO A 280 15.17 -17.47 56.63
CA PRO A 280 14.62 -17.35 57.96
C PRO A 280 13.46 -16.36 57.90
N GLN A 281 12.26 -16.87 58.18
CA GLN A 281 11.14 -16.00 58.46
C GLN A 281 11.56 -15.22 59.71
N VAL A 282 11.65 -13.91 59.61
CA VAL A 282 11.76 -13.03 60.79
C VAL A 282 10.38 -13.00 61.46
N ASN A 283 9.87 -14.17 61.81
CA ASN A 283 8.84 -14.31 62.83
C ASN A 283 9.65 -14.52 64.09
N CYS A 284 9.56 -13.60 65.03
CA CYS A 284 10.11 -13.76 66.38
C CYS A 284 8.96 -14.33 67.27
N PRO A 285 8.67 -15.65 67.26
CA PRO A 285 7.74 -16.23 68.20
C PRO A 285 8.35 -16.17 69.60
N LEU A 286 7.55 -15.70 70.57
CA LEU A 286 7.91 -15.69 71.99
C LEU A 286 8.46 -17.05 72.42
N GLY A 287 9.76 -17.13 72.77
CA GLY A 287 10.35 -18.29 73.46
C GLY A 287 11.34 -19.17 72.68
N GLN A 288 11.74 -18.83 71.46
CA GLN A 288 12.85 -19.50 70.75
C GLN A 288 13.97 -18.50 70.45
N PHE A 289 14.79 -18.21 71.44
CA PHE A 289 15.84 -17.21 71.32
C PHE A 289 17.20 -17.86 71.07
N VAL A 290 17.89 -17.36 70.06
CA VAL A 290 19.34 -17.49 69.90
C VAL A 290 19.96 -16.47 70.85
N ASP A 291 20.93 -16.89 71.67
CA ASP A 291 21.63 -15.99 72.60
C ASP A 291 22.17 -14.75 71.86
N GLY A 292 21.81 -13.56 72.34
CA GLY A 292 22.37 -12.28 71.86
C GLY A 292 21.48 -11.40 70.98
N TYR A 293 20.22 -11.77 70.67
CA TYR A 293 19.28 -10.94 69.91
C TYR A 293 18.02 -10.56 70.72
N TYR A 294 17.52 -9.35 70.49
CA TYR A 294 16.36 -8.76 71.17
C TYR A 294 15.32 -8.27 70.15
N LEU A 295 14.04 -8.34 70.50
CA LEU A 295 12.96 -7.86 69.63
C LEU A 295 12.73 -6.35 69.84
N ASP A 296 12.82 -5.55 68.78
CA ASP A 296 12.55 -4.12 68.82
C ASP A 296 11.04 -3.78 68.68
N GLN A 297 10.71 -2.49 68.82
CA GLN A 297 9.33 -1.99 68.72
C GLN A 297 8.69 -2.26 67.33
N ASP A 298 9.50 -2.37 66.28
CA ASP A 298 9.08 -2.64 64.90
C ASP A 298 9.01 -4.15 64.60
N SER A 299 9.08 -4.99 65.65
CA SER A 299 9.10 -6.45 65.55
C SER A 299 10.28 -7.01 64.76
N SER A 300 11.41 -6.30 64.74
CA SER A 300 12.67 -6.74 64.16
C SER A 300 13.59 -7.30 65.25
N CYS A 301 14.24 -8.42 64.95
CA CYS A 301 15.22 -9.02 65.85
C CYS A 301 16.60 -8.34 65.63
N VAL A 302 17.10 -7.59 66.63
CA VAL A 302 18.33 -6.79 66.57
C VAL A 302 19.35 -7.26 67.60
N GLU A 303 20.65 -7.16 67.28
CA GLU A 303 21.74 -7.46 68.23
C GLU A 303 21.93 -6.31 69.24
N HIS A 304 21.68 -5.07 68.81
CA HIS A 304 21.78 -3.86 69.63
C HIS A 304 20.45 -3.11 69.58
N CYS A 305 19.88 -2.82 70.75
CA CYS A 305 18.62 -2.09 70.83
C CYS A 305 18.76 -0.64 70.35
N PRO A 306 17.73 -0.08 69.69
CA PRO A 306 17.74 1.29 69.20
C PRO A 306 17.87 2.31 70.35
N SER A 307 18.35 3.51 70.04
CA SER A 307 18.54 4.57 71.03
C SER A 307 17.24 4.91 71.76
N GLY A 308 17.31 5.09 73.08
CA GLY A 308 16.14 5.28 73.94
C GLY A 308 15.50 3.98 74.45
N SER A 309 16.08 2.82 74.12
CA SER A 309 15.68 1.52 74.66
C SER A 309 16.90 0.74 75.16
N TYR A 310 16.68 -0.24 76.03
CA TYR A 310 17.69 -1.15 76.54
C TYR A 310 17.30 -2.60 76.31
N ALA A 311 18.31 -3.46 76.19
CA ALA A 311 18.13 -4.90 76.07
C ALA A 311 17.74 -5.48 77.43
N ASN A 312 16.54 -6.05 77.56
CA ASN A 312 16.12 -6.75 78.77
C ASN A 312 16.33 -8.27 78.60
N PRO A 313 17.30 -8.89 79.31
CA PRO A 313 17.58 -10.32 79.17
C PRO A 313 16.47 -11.23 79.69
N ALA A 314 15.59 -10.74 80.56
CA ALA A 314 14.50 -11.52 81.14
C ALA A 314 13.29 -11.61 80.21
N THR A 315 13.03 -10.55 79.42
CA THR A 315 11.91 -10.50 78.47
C THR A 315 12.35 -10.69 77.02
N GLN A 316 13.65 -10.56 76.75
CA GLN A 316 14.28 -10.63 75.42
C GLN A 316 13.70 -9.61 74.43
N LEU A 317 13.28 -8.47 74.99
CA LEU A 317 12.75 -7.31 74.29
C LEU A 317 13.71 -6.14 74.43
N CYS A 318 13.69 -5.25 73.45
CA CYS A 318 14.17 -3.89 73.62
C CYS A 318 13.06 -3.10 74.32
N GLU A 319 13.28 -2.77 75.59
CA GLU A 319 12.32 -2.02 76.40
C GLU A 319 12.72 -0.55 76.52
N ASP A 320 11.73 0.32 76.61
CA ASP A 320 11.97 1.76 76.63
C ASP A 320 12.61 2.21 77.93
N CYS A 321 13.50 3.20 77.80
CA CYS A 321 14.02 3.90 78.96
C CYS A 321 12.92 4.74 79.63
N SER A 322 13.06 4.94 80.94
CA SER A 322 12.13 5.77 81.70
C SER A 322 12.11 7.22 81.18
N PRO A 323 11.00 7.97 81.39
CA PRO A 323 10.91 9.37 80.99
C PRO A 323 12.08 10.19 81.55
N ASN A 324 12.61 11.13 80.77
CA ASN A 324 13.80 11.95 81.06
C ASN A 324 15.17 11.24 80.85
N CYS A 325 15.15 9.98 80.43
CA CYS A 325 16.34 9.23 80.03
C CYS A 325 16.55 9.32 78.51
N GLU A 326 17.74 9.69 78.05
CA GLU A 326 18.12 9.63 76.63
C GLU A 326 18.70 8.27 76.27
N ALA A 327 19.45 7.65 77.20
CA ALA A 327 19.97 6.29 77.08
C ALA A 327 20.00 5.63 78.47
N CYS A 328 19.65 4.35 78.55
CA CYS A 328 19.64 3.53 79.77
C CYS A 328 20.31 2.17 79.52
N VAL A 329 20.66 1.47 80.61
CA VAL A 329 21.27 0.14 80.58
C VAL A 329 20.75 -0.74 81.70
N ASP A 330 20.60 -2.04 81.43
CA ASP A 330 20.11 -3.09 82.33
C ASP A 330 18.65 -2.95 82.80
N THR A 331 18.19 -1.74 83.10
CA THR A 331 16.82 -1.41 83.55
C THR A 331 16.39 -0.05 83.02
N SER A 332 15.07 0.18 82.90
CA SER A 332 14.52 1.44 82.37
C SER A 332 14.96 2.69 83.16
N ASP A 333 15.21 2.54 84.47
CA ASP A 333 15.55 3.63 85.39
C ASP A 333 17.05 3.91 85.53
N ASN A 334 17.92 3.08 84.95
CA ASN A 334 19.37 3.20 85.06
C ASN A 334 19.94 3.93 83.84
N CYS A 335 19.81 5.26 83.87
CA CYS A 335 20.20 6.19 82.83
C CYS A 335 21.72 6.39 82.76
N ILE A 336 22.23 6.39 81.53
CA ILE A 336 23.59 6.80 81.16
C ILE A 336 23.61 8.28 80.76
N SER A 337 22.53 8.77 80.16
CA SER A 337 22.36 10.19 79.81
C SER A 337 20.91 10.65 79.96
N CYS A 338 20.73 11.92 80.29
CA CYS A 338 19.42 12.53 80.46
C CYS A 338 18.95 13.25 79.19
N SER A 339 17.65 13.18 78.91
CA SER A 339 17.04 13.83 77.74
C SER A 339 17.33 15.32 77.70
N ARG A 340 17.77 15.82 76.54
CA ARG A 340 17.97 17.26 76.31
C ARG A 340 16.65 17.94 75.96
N GLY A 341 15.81 18.15 76.98
CA GLY A 341 14.52 18.84 76.88
C GLY A 341 14.57 20.34 77.26
N SER A 342 13.40 20.92 77.51
CA SER A 342 13.20 22.33 77.88
C SER A 342 13.68 22.71 79.29
N SER A 343 13.98 21.73 80.13
CA SER A 343 14.50 21.89 81.49
C SER A 343 15.80 21.11 81.66
N GLN A 344 16.81 21.72 82.31
CA GLN A 344 18.10 21.07 82.55
C GLN A 344 17.94 19.95 83.57
N LEU A 345 18.23 18.72 83.14
CA LEU A 345 18.22 17.51 83.97
C LEU A 345 19.65 17.14 84.38
N PHE A 346 19.80 16.63 85.60
CA PHE A 346 21.09 16.20 86.15
C PHE A 346 21.05 14.70 86.42
N LEU A 347 22.07 13.98 85.95
CA LEU A 347 22.23 12.56 86.21
C LEU A 347 22.84 12.36 87.60
N HIS A 348 22.12 11.70 88.50
CA HIS A 348 22.60 11.34 89.84
C HIS A 348 22.17 9.91 90.17
N GLU A 349 23.14 9.06 90.51
CA GLU A 349 22.94 7.63 90.83
C GLU A 349 22.09 6.88 89.77
N GLY A 350 22.37 7.13 88.49
CA GLY A 350 21.65 6.49 87.38
C GLY A 350 20.26 7.08 87.12
N ARG A 351 19.79 8.10 87.85
CA ARG A 351 18.49 8.75 87.61
C ARG A 351 18.63 10.19 87.17
N CYS A 352 17.73 10.63 86.31
CA CYS A 352 17.67 11.98 85.79
C CYS A 352 16.72 12.84 86.63
N TRP A 353 17.26 13.82 87.34
CA TRP A 353 16.51 14.69 88.23
C TRP A 353 16.39 16.11 87.67
N THR A 354 15.23 16.73 87.88
CA THR A 354 14.99 18.15 87.52
C THR A 354 15.62 19.12 88.51
N ASN A 355 15.92 18.68 89.73
CA ASN A 355 16.66 19.41 90.76
C ASN A 355 17.68 18.45 91.37
N CYS A 356 18.89 18.92 91.69
CA CYS A 356 19.87 18.08 92.40
C CYS A 356 19.29 17.66 93.77
N PRO A 357 19.20 16.36 94.08
CA PRO A 357 18.84 15.91 95.42
C PRO A 357 19.90 16.38 96.44
N GLU A 358 19.48 16.73 97.66
CA GLU A 358 20.39 17.14 98.76
C GLU A 358 21.27 16.01 99.28
#